data_AF-A0A920RSE0-F1
#
_entry.id   AF-A0A920RSE0-F1
#
_cell.length_a   1.000
_cell.length_b   1.000
_cell.length_c   1.000
_cell.angle_alpha   90.00
_cell.angle_beta   90.00
_cell.angle_gamma   90.00
#
_symmetry.space_group_name_H-M   'P 1'
#
loop_
_entity.id
_entity.type
_entity.pdbx_description
1 polymer ?
#
loop_
_entity_poly.entity_id
_entity_poly.type
_entity_poly.pdbx_seq_one_letter_code
_entity_poly.pdbx_strand_id
1 'polypeptide(L)'
;MGECFGTLLWKGSNTEEALGVYTSMNNTLAKLHSVDPIKVNLESFGRPGNYVGRQVSIWSKQYVDSETEEIVEMNKLIDWLPQNLPSDKPLRIVHGDFSLTNLMMHNDKPEVIAILDWELSTLGDPFC
;
A
#
# COMPACT_ATOMS: atom_id res chain seq x y z
N MET A 1 9.63 22.21 -9.66
CA MET A 1 8.35 21.87 -9.02
C MET A 1 7.95 20.53 -9.60
N GLY A 2 7.88 19.47 -8.78
CA GLY A 2 7.49 18.13 -9.22
C GLY A 2 6.00 18.08 -9.59
N GLU A 3 5.65 17.26 -10.55
CA GLU A 3 4.26 17.07 -11.02
C GLU A 3 3.67 15.80 -10.39
N CYS A 4 2.40 15.88 -9.97
CA CYS A 4 1.62 14.77 -9.43
C CYS A 4 0.66 14.30 -10.53
N PHE A 5 0.88 13.12 -11.10
CA PHE A 5 0.12 12.65 -12.27
C PHE A 5 -0.88 11.55 -11.91
N GLY A 6 -2.17 11.80 -12.16
CA GLY A 6 -3.26 10.85 -11.94
C GLY A 6 -3.51 9.86 -13.10
N THR A 7 -2.57 9.64 -14.03
CA THR A 7 -2.77 8.73 -15.17
C THR A 7 -1.74 7.60 -15.14
N LEU A 8 -2.22 6.35 -15.13
CA LEU A 8 -1.44 5.11 -15.01
C LEU A 8 -0.38 4.90 -16.12
N LEU A 9 -0.45 5.70 -17.19
CA LEU A 9 0.50 5.70 -18.29
C LEU A 9 0.79 7.16 -18.66
N TRP A 10 2.06 7.53 -18.65
CA TRP A 10 2.52 8.76 -19.28
C TRP A 10 2.04 8.70 -20.74
N LYS A 11 1.10 9.56 -21.15
CA LYS A 11 0.68 9.62 -22.55
C LYS A 11 1.89 10.02 -23.38
N GLY A 12 2.48 9.06 -24.09
CA GLY A 12 3.67 9.25 -24.93
C GLY A 12 4.98 8.71 -24.35
N SER A 13 5.00 8.07 -23.17
CA SER A 13 6.23 7.40 -22.70
C SER A 13 6.64 6.27 -23.63
N ASN A 14 7.93 6.16 -23.91
CA ASN A 14 8.48 4.94 -24.48
C ASN A 14 8.65 3.85 -23.40
N THR A 15 8.94 2.61 -23.83
CA THR A 15 9.08 1.46 -22.92
C THR A 15 10.21 1.64 -21.90
N GLU A 16 11.30 2.31 -22.26
CA GLU A 16 12.46 2.52 -21.38
C GLU A 16 12.13 3.50 -20.24
N GLU A 17 11.44 4.59 -20.56
CA GLU A 17 10.95 5.54 -19.56
C GLU A 17 9.98 4.88 -18.58
N ALA A 18 9.01 4.11 -19.10
CA ALA A 18 8.07 3.37 -18.25
C ALA A 18 8.81 2.40 -17.32
N LEU A 19 9.79 1.65 -17.85
CA LEU A 19 10.61 0.74 -17.05
C LEU A 19 11.37 1.48 -15.94
N GLY A 20 11.94 2.65 -16.25
CA GLY A 20 12.62 3.49 -15.27
C GLY A 20 11.69 3.90 -14.12
N VAL A 21 10.48 4.35 -14.44
CA VAL A 21 9.48 4.79 -13.45
C VAL A 21 9.09 3.64 -12.53
N TYR A 22 8.71 2.48 -13.07
CA TYR A 22 8.34 1.32 -12.25
C TYR A 22 9.52 0.79 -11.43
N THR A 23 10.73 0.85 -11.96
CA THR A 23 11.95 0.50 -11.21
C THR A 23 12.13 1.45 -10.01
N SER A 24 11.94 2.75 -10.22
CA SER A 24 12.04 3.76 -9.16
C SER A 24 10.95 3.62 -8.10
N MET A 25 9.71 3.33 -8.53
CA MET A 25 8.58 3.01 -7.65
C MET A 25 8.90 1.79 -6.77
N ASN A 26 9.35 0.69 -7.37
CA ASN A 26 9.71 -0.53 -6.64
C ASN A 26 10.85 -0.29 -5.64
N ASN A 27 11.90 0.43 -6.05
CA ASN A 27 13.00 0.80 -5.18
C ASN A 27 12.54 1.68 -4.01
N THR A 28 11.59 2.57 -4.24
CA THR A 28 11.03 3.44 -3.21
C THR A 28 10.20 2.64 -2.19
N LEU A 29 9.34 1.74 -2.66
CA LEU A 29 8.56 0.86 -1.77
C LEU A 29 9.48 -0.05 -0.94
N ALA A 30 10.50 -0.63 -1.57
CA ALA A 30 11.49 -1.45 -0.89
C ALA A 30 12.26 -0.66 0.18
N LYS A 31 12.64 0.59 -0.11
CA LYS A 31 13.28 1.48 0.87
C LYS A 31 12.34 1.79 2.04
N LEU A 32 11.08 2.11 1.77
CA LEU A 32 10.08 2.36 2.82
C LEU A 32 9.93 1.14 3.74
N HIS A 33 9.72 -0.05 3.18
CA HIS A 33 9.56 -1.28 3.95
C HIS A 33 10.87 -1.77 4.62
N SER A 34 12.02 -1.17 4.28
CA SER A 34 13.29 -1.44 4.95
C SER A 34 13.54 -0.54 6.16
N VAL A 35 12.73 0.51 6.36
CA VAL A 35 12.82 1.36 7.55
C VAL A 35 12.45 0.53 8.79
N ASP A 36 13.32 0.55 9.79
CA ASP A 36 13.07 -0.02 11.11
C ASP A 36 12.29 1.00 11.95
N PRO A 37 11.01 0.74 12.28
CA PRO A 37 10.17 1.69 13.00
C PRO A 37 10.78 2.12 14.34
N ILE A 38 11.49 1.22 15.03
CA ILE A 38 12.08 1.51 16.34
C ILE A 38 13.23 2.53 16.19
N LYS A 39 14.06 2.38 15.16
CA LYS A 39 15.19 3.28 14.92
C LYS A 39 14.77 4.70 14.54
N VAL A 40 13.53 4.89 14.10
CA VAL A 40 12.95 6.19 13.75
C VAL A 40 11.90 6.68 14.76
N ASN A 41 11.79 6.03 15.93
CA ASN A 41 10.83 6.37 17.00
C ASN A 41 9.34 6.27 16.58
N LEU A 42 9.00 5.30 15.74
CA LEU A 42 7.64 5.02 15.26
C LEU A 42 7.12 3.66 15.74
N GLU A 43 7.72 3.05 16.76
CA GLU A 43 7.32 1.74 17.29
C GLU A 43 5.88 1.69 17.82
N SER A 44 5.32 2.84 18.21
CA SER A 44 3.94 2.99 18.69
C SER A 44 2.99 3.60 17.66
N PHE A 45 3.41 3.75 16.40
CA PHE A 45 2.60 4.39 15.36
C PHE A 45 1.37 3.56 14.93
N GLY A 46 1.42 2.24 15.15
CA GLY A 46 0.33 1.33 14.82
C GLY A 46 0.12 0.26 15.88
N ARG A 47 -0.88 -0.61 15.67
CA ARG A 47 -1.19 -1.71 16.60
C ARG A 47 -0.27 -2.91 16.35
N PRO A 48 0.35 -3.50 17.38
CA PRO A 48 1.25 -4.65 17.21
C PRO A 48 0.52 -5.94 16.78
N GLY A 49 1.22 -6.82 16.06
CA GLY A 49 0.79 -8.18 15.68
C GLY A 49 -0.45 -8.26 14.77
N ASN A 50 -0.81 -9.45 14.28
CA ASN A 50 -2.08 -9.79 13.60
C ASN A 50 -2.64 -8.70 12.67
N TYR A 51 -1.79 -8.07 11.86
CA TYR A 51 -2.21 -6.95 11.00
C TYR A 51 -3.24 -7.43 9.97
N VAL A 52 -2.93 -8.51 9.26
CA VAL A 52 -3.77 -9.04 8.19
C VAL A 52 -5.13 -9.49 8.73
N GLY A 53 -5.17 -10.22 9.85
CA GLY A 53 -6.43 -10.66 10.44
C GLY A 53 -7.32 -9.49 10.90
N ARG A 54 -6.73 -8.40 11.40
CA ARG A 54 -7.50 -7.18 11.71
C ARG A 54 -8.05 -6.54 10.45
N GLN A 55 -7.27 -6.43 9.38
CA GLN A 55 -7.74 -5.87 8.11
C GLN A 55 -8.92 -6.70 7.58
N VAL A 56 -8.77 -8.03 7.52
CA VAL A 56 -9.87 -8.93 7.12
C VAL A 56 -11.12 -8.68 7.96
N SER A 57 -11.00 -8.65 9.29
CA SER A 57 -12.14 -8.39 10.16
C SER A 57 -12.80 -7.03 9.94
N ILE A 58 -12.02 -5.98 9.69
CA ILE A 58 -12.53 -4.62 9.43
C ILE A 58 -13.27 -4.58 8.11
N TRP A 59 -12.64 -5.05 7.02
CA TRP A 59 -13.22 -5.03 5.68
C TRP A 59 -14.44 -5.92 5.55
N SER A 60 -14.44 -7.11 6.17
CA SER A 60 -15.63 -7.98 6.22
C SER A 60 -16.79 -7.29 6.92
N LYS A 61 -16.54 -6.63 8.06
CA LYS A 61 -17.58 -5.89 8.77
C LYS A 61 -18.10 -4.70 7.94
N GLN A 62 -17.21 -3.93 7.33
CA GLN A 62 -17.58 -2.79 6.50
C GLN A 62 -18.40 -3.21 5.28
N TYR A 63 -18.07 -4.32 4.63
CA TYR A 63 -18.87 -4.87 3.54
C TYR A 63 -20.29 -5.19 4.02
N VAL A 64 -20.44 -5.96 5.10
CA VAL A 64 -21.77 -6.33 5.64
C VAL A 64 -22.57 -5.11 6.06
N ASP A 65 -21.93 -4.13 6.70
CA ASP A 65 -22.59 -2.89 7.15
C ASP A 65 -23.01 -1.99 5.96
N SER A 66 -22.45 -2.19 4.77
CA SER A 66 -22.72 -1.39 3.56
C SER A 66 -23.39 -2.16 2.42
N GLU A 67 -23.78 -3.41 2.64
CA GLU A 67 -24.34 -4.29 1.62
C GLU A 67 -25.65 -3.73 1.06
N THR A 68 -25.70 -3.53 -0.26
CA THR A 68 -26.90 -3.06 -0.97
C THR A 68 -27.62 -4.18 -1.72
N GLU A 69 -26.89 -5.23 -2.08
CA GLU A 69 -27.39 -6.43 -2.74
C GLU A 69 -26.50 -7.61 -2.37
N GLU A 70 -27.01 -8.82 -2.50
CA GLU A 70 -26.24 -10.03 -2.20
C GLU A 70 -25.20 -10.30 -3.30
N ILE A 71 -23.93 -10.35 -2.92
CA ILE A 71 -22.83 -10.80 -3.77
C ILE A 71 -22.27 -12.11 -3.19
N VAL A 72 -22.70 -13.24 -3.75
CA VAL A 72 -22.38 -14.59 -3.25
C VAL A 72 -20.87 -14.84 -3.17
N GLU A 73 -20.10 -14.30 -4.12
CA GLU A 73 -18.64 -14.38 -4.13
C GLU A 73 -18.01 -13.68 -2.93
N MET A 74 -18.60 -12.57 -2.48
CA MET A 74 -18.10 -11.77 -1.38
C MET A 74 -18.34 -12.47 -0.04
N ASN A 75 -19.49 -13.13 0.11
CA ASN A 75 -19.79 -14.00 1.25
C ASN A 75 -18.77 -15.15 1.36
N LYS A 76 -18.46 -15.83 0.24
CA LYS A 76 -17.43 -16.88 0.20
C LYS A 76 -16.07 -16.36 0.62
N LEU A 77 -15.71 -15.14 0.22
CA LEU A 77 -14.42 -14.54 0.51
C LEU A 77 -14.31 -14.14 1.99
N ILE A 78 -15.39 -13.60 2.56
CA ILE A 78 -15.51 -13.29 4.01
C ILE A 78 -15.35 -14.56 4.87
N ASP A 79 -15.92 -15.68 4.44
CA ASP A 79 -15.78 -16.95 5.15
C ASP A 79 -14.37 -17.55 4.99
N TRP A 80 -13.77 -17.43 3.81
CA TRP A 80 -12.50 -18.07 3.48
C TRP A 80 -11.28 -17.37 4.07
N LEU A 81 -11.21 -16.03 4.01
CA LEU A 81 -10.02 -15.27 4.43
C LEU A 81 -9.58 -15.53 5.88
N PRO A 82 -10.47 -15.53 6.90
CA PRO A 82 -10.06 -15.78 8.28
C PRO A 82 -9.40 -17.14 8.51
N GLN A 83 -9.71 -18.13 7.65
CA GLN A 83 -9.18 -19.50 7.72
C GLN A 83 -7.86 -19.67 6.98
N ASN A 84 -7.47 -18.68 6.16
CA ASN A 84 -6.33 -18.76 5.23
C ASN A 84 -5.37 -17.57 5.38
N LEU A 85 -5.30 -16.99 6.58
CA LEU A 85 -4.39 -15.89 6.87
C LEU A 85 -2.93 -16.34 6.75
N PRO A 86 -2.05 -15.51 6.16
CA PRO A 86 -0.61 -15.76 6.21
C PRO A 86 -0.11 -15.68 7.65
N SER A 87 1.05 -16.29 7.92
CA SER A 87 1.72 -16.13 9.21
C SER A 87 2.16 -14.68 9.42
N ASP A 88 2.06 -14.19 10.65
CA ASP A 88 2.50 -12.85 11.04
C ASP A 88 3.98 -12.60 10.67
N LYS A 89 4.23 -11.39 10.16
CA LYS A 89 5.56 -10.89 9.81
C LYS A 89 5.94 -9.70 10.70
N PRO A 90 7.25 -9.37 10.80
CA PRO A 90 7.67 -8.14 11.45
C PRO A 90 6.98 -6.92 10.84
N LEU A 91 6.38 -6.09 11.67
CA LEU A 91 5.70 -4.89 11.20
C LEU A 91 6.69 -3.91 10.57
N ARG A 92 6.23 -3.24 9.52
CA ARG A 92 6.92 -2.16 8.82
C ARG A 92 6.00 -0.96 8.68
N ILE A 93 6.59 0.19 8.37
CA ILE A 93 5.80 1.35 7.97
C ILE A 93 5.16 1.00 6.63
N VAL A 94 3.84 0.97 6.59
CA VAL A 94 3.05 0.78 5.37
C VAL A 94 2.34 2.08 5.04
N HIS A 95 2.30 2.43 3.76
CA HIS A 95 1.67 3.66 3.30
C HIS A 95 0.13 3.62 3.43
N GLY A 96 -0.47 2.45 3.21
CA GLY A 96 -1.92 2.25 3.18
C GLY A 96 -2.53 2.43 1.79
N ASP A 97 -2.03 3.38 1.00
CA ASP A 97 -2.46 3.61 -0.39
C ASP A 97 -1.28 3.88 -1.33
N PHE A 98 -0.33 2.93 -1.43
CA PHE A 98 0.87 3.14 -2.24
C PHE A 98 0.58 2.89 -3.72
N SER A 99 0.55 3.96 -4.51
CA SER A 99 0.31 3.89 -5.96
C SER A 99 1.00 5.04 -6.68
N LEU A 100 1.12 4.97 -8.02
CA LEU A 100 1.71 6.04 -8.82
C LEU A 100 1.03 7.40 -8.63
N THR A 101 -0.25 7.44 -8.25
CA THR A 101 -0.98 8.70 -8.04
C THR A 101 -0.52 9.44 -6.78
N ASN A 102 0.10 8.72 -5.85
CA ASN A 102 0.62 9.24 -4.59
C ASN A 102 2.16 9.39 -4.60
N LEU A 103 2.78 9.31 -5.78
CA LEU A 103 4.22 9.53 -5.95
C LEU A 103 4.47 10.82 -6.71
N MET A 104 5.37 11.64 -6.16
CA MET A 104 5.91 12.79 -6.87
C MET A 104 7.14 12.34 -7.66
N MET A 105 7.15 12.62 -8.96
CA MET A 105 8.24 12.27 -9.85
C MET A 105 9.15 13.48 -10.09
N HIS A 106 10.44 13.22 -10.34
CA HIS A 106 11.35 14.21 -10.88
C HIS A 106 10.89 14.62 -12.29
N ASN A 107 11.05 15.90 -12.66
CA ASN A 107 10.55 16.41 -13.95
C ASN A 107 11.25 15.79 -15.16
N ASP A 108 12.57 15.64 -15.09
CA ASP A 108 13.39 15.22 -16.25
C ASP A 108 13.93 13.80 -16.15
N LYS A 109 13.61 13.07 -15.07
CA LYS A 109 14.20 11.75 -14.77
C LYS A 109 13.13 10.80 -14.24
N PRO A 110 13.23 9.48 -14.53
CA PRO A 110 12.31 8.48 -14.00
C PRO A 110 12.62 8.16 -12.53
N GLU A 111 12.54 9.17 -11.66
CA GLU A 111 12.92 9.11 -10.25
C GLU A 111 11.78 9.58 -9.36
N VAL A 112 11.39 8.76 -8.38
CA VAL A 112 10.46 9.17 -7.32
C VAL A 112 11.21 10.08 -6.34
N ILE A 113 10.68 11.27 -6.09
CA ILE A 113 11.27 12.26 -5.18
C ILE A 113 10.50 12.42 -3.87
N ALA A 114 9.23 12.02 -3.83
CA ALA A 114 8.44 12.00 -2.60
C ALA A 114 7.27 11.00 -2.69
N ILE A 115 6.87 10.49 -1.53
CA ILE A 115 5.60 9.77 -1.32
C ILE A 115 4.65 10.75 -0.63
N LEU A 116 3.44 10.90 -1.17
CA LEU A 116 2.41 11.82 -0.73
C LEU A 116 1.25 11.07 -0.06
N ASP A 117 0.41 11.80 0.67
CA ASP A 117 -0.84 11.29 1.23
C ASP A 117 -0.72 10.13 2.24
N TRP A 118 -0.10 10.43 3.39
CA TRP A 118 0.19 9.46 4.45
C TRP A 118 -0.98 9.20 5.41
N GLU A 119 -2.21 9.61 5.09
CA GLU A 119 -3.32 9.59 6.06
C GLU A 119 -3.75 8.16 6.46
N LEU A 120 -3.55 7.18 5.59
CA LEU A 120 -3.84 5.76 5.84
C LEU A 120 -2.63 4.98 6.37
N SER A 121 -1.49 5.65 6.59
CA SER A 121 -0.26 4.98 6.96
C SER A 121 -0.30 4.41 8.38
N THR A 122 0.36 3.27 8.58
CA THR A 122 0.41 2.58 9.88
C THR A 122 1.58 1.63 9.97
N LEU A 123 1.66 0.84 11.06
CA LEU A 123 2.52 -0.34 11.15
C LEU A 123 1.75 -1.58 10.70
N GLY A 124 2.25 -2.25 9.65
CA GLY A 124 1.55 -3.37 9.01
C GLY A 124 2.47 -4.43 8.40
N ASP A 125 1.86 -5.41 7.73
CA ASP A 125 2.57 -6.39 6.91
C ASP A 125 3.05 -5.68 5.61
N PRO A 126 4.34 -5.73 5.25
CA PRO A 126 4.88 -5.05 4.07
C PRO A 126 4.41 -5.62 2.71
N PHE A 127 3.65 -6.72 2.72
CA PHE A 127 3.07 -7.32 1.51
C PHE A 127 1.58 -7.01 1.34
N CYS A 128 0.97 -6.30 2.30
CA CYS A 128 -0.40 -5.83 2.21
C CYS A 128 -0.50 -4.46 1.53
#